data_AF-A0A3L7QIN9-F1
#
_entry.id   AF-A0A3L7QIN9-F1
#
_cell.length_a   1.000
_cell.length_b   1.000
_cell.length_c   1.000
_cell.angle_alpha   90.00
_cell.angle_beta   90.00
_cell.angle_gamma   90.00
#
_symmetry.space_group_name_H-M   'P 1'
#
loop_
_entity.id
_entity.type
_entity.pdbx_description
1 polymer ?
#
loop_
_entity_poly.entity_id
_entity_poly.type
_entity_poly.pdbx_seq_one_letter_code
_entity_poly.pdbx_strand_id
1 'polypeptide(L)'
;MVELHDSWAADTVPLKVATVAEAVKALDLMKLPVIKGAAEPVNRTVGQMSYGVASDCKAAFEFHKQGLLKLKWAELPGTSVTDQYASGAFSREGFVCSLTSIPVGEPGMVNVSIVLHGNVDLKKLPIPKDLAPVYLGPQSAMYSTTASVEATTTACHKLLLAQGWVPYGRAGETQFFRLNAIRLTAYISATPPPMSKTMVSFSAEQLSAEIPAPVENVQLQYSDSTKQVLFDTKSSEADIEKFYRETLAKTGWKATTEKPFPIDWKQGLIFRNTAKDLLELEMYPVEDEKVLRVTVKHRTGAEVAAEEKAQLEKLAASKKSPMPPPGKVQIPVPTGAGMIESTPLTLEFTVASGEGKTAAAAIRKALTDVGWKEKVTTADGAIGVIEFQKGESSISLNYVDPGFIPAEIAVRGTGVELEKSAGKK
;
A
#
# COMPACT_ATOMS: atom_id res chain seq x y z
N MET A 1 -35.89 -27.24 -43.49
CA MET A 1 -36.03 -27.84 -42.16
C MET A 1 -34.77 -28.64 -41.89
N VAL A 2 -33.82 -28.06 -41.17
CA VAL A 2 -32.70 -28.78 -40.57
C VAL A 2 -32.76 -28.39 -39.10
N GLU A 3 -33.16 -29.34 -38.27
CA GLU A 3 -33.26 -29.20 -36.82
C GLU A 3 -31.85 -29.05 -36.24
N LEU A 4 -31.56 -27.89 -35.67
CA LEU A 4 -30.48 -27.71 -34.72
C LEU A 4 -31.05 -28.11 -33.35
N HIS A 5 -30.60 -29.26 -32.85
CA HIS A 5 -30.86 -29.66 -31.48
C HIS A 5 -30.10 -28.72 -30.53
N ASP A 6 -30.84 -27.77 -29.96
CA ASP A 6 -30.41 -27.00 -28.80
C ASP A 6 -30.46 -27.87 -27.55
N SER A 7 -29.28 -28.20 -27.01
CA SER A 7 -29.14 -28.66 -25.63
C SER A 7 -28.09 -27.78 -24.92
N TRP A 8 -28.48 -26.55 -24.57
CA TRP A 8 -27.68 -25.70 -23.69
C TRP A 8 -27.97 -26.05 -22.23
N ALA A 9 -27.43 -27.17 -21.77
CA ALA A 9 -27.00 -27.22 -20.39
C ALA A 9 -25.82 -26.24 -20.26
N ALA A 10 -25.86 -25.35 -19.26
CA ALA A 10 -24.76 -24.46 -18.97
C ALA A 10 -23.53 -25.29 -18.56
N ASP A 11 -22.68 -25.61 -19.53
CA ASP A 11 -21.34 -26.13 -19.27
C ASP A 11 -20.52 -25.02 -18.61
N THR A 12 -20.65 -24.90 -17.29
CA THR A 12 -19.83 -24.06 -16.44
C THR A 12 -18.45 -24.71 -16.31
N VAL A 13 -17.65 -24.64 -17.38
CA VAL A 13 -16.20 -24.81 -17.22
C VAL A 13 -15.71 -23.59 -16.43
N PRO A 14 -15.10 -23.77 -15.25
CA PRO A 14 -14.60 -22.64 -14.47
C PRO A 14 -13.62 -21.82 -15.31
N LEU A 15 -13.80 -20.50 -15.33
CA LEU A 15 -12.87 -19.62 -16.03
C LEU A 15 -11.49 -19.77 -15.35
N LYS A 16 -10.47 -20.25 -16.08
CA LYS A 16 -9.11 -20.29 -15.55
C LYS A 16 -8.55 -18.87 -15.51
N VAL A 17 -8.82 -18.14 -14.43
CA VAL A 17 -8.34 -16.78 -14.21
C VAL A 17 -6.89 -16.80 -13.71
N ALA A 18 -6.07 -15.91 -14.24
CA ALA A 18 -4.64 -15.85 -13.95
C ALA A 18 -4.33 -15.63 -12.46
N THR A 19 -3.30 -16.32 -11.99
CA THR A 19 -2.56 -15.99 -10.76
C THR A 19 -1.48 -14.95 -11.03
N VAL A 20 -0.90 -14.34 -9.98
CA VAL A 20 0.23 -13.39 -10.14
C VAL A 20 1.41 -14.04 -10.86
N ALA A 21 1.73 -15.30 -10.54
CA ALA A 21 2.86 -16.01 -11.12
C ALA A 21 2.66 -16.27 -12.63
N GLU A 22 1.44 -16.61 -13.05
CA GLU A 22 1.10 -16.77 -14.47
C GLU A 22 1.18 -15.42 -15.21
N ALA A 23 0.74 -14.33 -14.57
CA ALA A 23 0.83 -13.00 -15.14
C ALA A 23 2.29 -12.54 -15.33
N VAL A 24 3.15 -12.73 -14.33
CA VAL A 24 4.60 -12.43 -14.44
C VAL A 24 5.25 -13.26 -15.55
N LYS A 25 4.85 -14.53 -15.71
CA LYS A 25 5.32 -15.37 -16.82
C LYS A 25 4.83 -14.86 -18.18
N ALA A 26 3.61 -14.32 -18.25
CA ALA A 26 3.05 -13.72 -19.45
C ALA A 26 3.76 -12.40 -19.81
N LEU A 27 3.88 -11.47 -18.88
CA LEU A 27 4.57 -10.20 -19.06
C LEU A 27 5.02 -9.64 -17.71
N ASP A 28 6.32 -9.69 -17.45
CA ASP A 28 6.92 -9.10 -16.25
C ASP A 28 7.19 -7.60 -16.46
N LEU A 29 6.19 -6.76 -16.19
CA LEU A 29 6.29 -5.30 -16.29
C LEU A 29 7.33 -4.71 -15.30
N MET A 30 7.67 -5.43 -14.23
CA MET A 30 8.72 -5.03 -13.29
C MET A 30 10.12 -5.17 -13.89
N LYS A 31 10.27 -5.93 -14.99
CA LYS A 31 11.55 -6.13 -15.69
C LYS A 31 11.56 -5.58 -17.11
N LEU A 32 10.42 -5.15 -17.65
CA LEU A 32 10.34 -4.60 -18.99
C LEU A 32 11.20 -3.33 -19.12
N PRO A 33 12.11 -3.21 -20.11
CA PRO A 33 13.01 -2.08 -20.19
C PRO A 33 12.27 -0.77 -20.43
N VAL A 34 12.81 0.33 -19.88
CA VAL A 34 12.35 1.69 -20.18
C VAL A 34 13.26 2.34 -21.22
N ILE A 35 12.77 3.38 -21.89
CA ILE A 35 13.57 4.16 -22.84
C ILE A 35 14.73 4.83 -22.10
N LYS A 36 15.93 4.85 -22.70
CA LYS A 36 17.12 5.45 -22.09
C LYS A 36 16.86 6.94 -21.78
N GLY A 37 17.20 7.36 -20.55
CA GLY A 37 16.97 8.73 -20.08
C GLY A 37 15.56 8.97 -19.53
N ALA A 38 14.72 7.93 -19.46
CA ALA A 38 13.47 7.98 -18.70
C ALA A 38 13.73 8.20 -17.21
N ALA A 39 12.79 8.87 -16.55
CA ALA A 39 12.69 8.84 -15.10
C ALA A 39 12.38 7.42 -14.61
N GLU A 40 12.73 7.11 -13.36
CA GLU A 40 12.32 5.84 -12.75
C GLU A 40 10.79 5.76 -12.74
N PRO A 41 10.19 4.65 -13.20
CA PRO A 41 8.74 4.51 -13.20
C PRO A 41 8.11 4.67 -11.81
N VAL A 42 7.10 5.55 -11.71
CA VAL A 42 6.44 5.87 -10.44
C VAL A 42 5.47 4.77 -10.01
N ASN A 43 4.88 4.06 -10.98
CA ASN A 43 3.97 2.93 -10.77
C ASN A 43 4.47 1.74 -11.58
N ARG A 44 5.40 0.96 -11.03
CA ARG A 44 5.90 -0.26 -11.65
C ARG A 44 5.54 -1.47 -10.81
N THR A 45 4.56 -2.20 -11.31
CA THR A 45 3.96 -3.35 -10.64
C THR A 45 3.84 -4.51 -11.64
N VAL A 46 3.20 -5.61 -11.26
CA VAL A 46 2.88 -6.70 -12.21
C VAL A 46 1.81 -6.25 -13.20
N GLY A 47 0.83 -5.46 -12.73
CA GLY A 47 -0.31 -5.00 -13.51
C GLY A 47 -0.04 -3.78 -14.38
N GLN A 48 0.91 -2.92 -13.99
CA GLN A 48 1.10 -1.64 -14.66
C GLN A 48 2.57 -1.17 -14.63
N MET A 49 2.97 -0.46 -15.69
CA MET A 49 4.17 0.37 -15.72
C MET A 49 3.84 1.73 -16.31
N SER A 50 4.21 2.82 -15.64
CA SER A 50 4.13 4.18 -16.20
C SER A 50 5.37 5.01 -15.89
N TYR A 51 5.86 5.75 -16.88
CA TYR A 51 7.02 6.63 -16.72
C TYR A 51 7.04 7.78 -17.73
N GLY A 52 7.70 8.88 -17.35
CA GLY A 52 7.97 10.02 -18.21
C GLY A 52 9.32 9.93 -18.91
N VAL A 53 9.40 10.35 -20.18
CA VAL A 53 10.64 10.41 -20.95
C VAL A 53 10.62 11.54 -21.98
N ALA A 54 11.79 12.12 -22.27
CA ALA A 54 11.96 13.05 -23.37
C ALA A 54 11.95 12.28 -24.70
N SER A 55 10.84 12.34 -25.43
CA SER A 55 10.59 11.65 -26.70
C SER A 55 9.33 12.22 -27.36
N ASP A 56 9.09 11.89 -28.63
CA ASP A 56 7.76 12.02 -29.23
C ASP A 56 6.90 10.76 -28.99
N CYS A 57 5.58 10.88 -29.16
CA CYS A 57 4.63 9.80 -28.87
C CYS A 57 4.84 8.56 -29.74
N LYS A 58 5.20 8.77 -31.01
CA LYS A 58 5.35 7.71 -31.99
C LYS A 58 6.59 6.88 -31.70
N ALA A 59 7.73 7.53 -31.45
CA ALA A 59 8.98 6.87 -31.10
C ALA A 59 8.86 6.09 -29.78
N ALA A 60 8.21 6.68 -28.77
CA ALA A 60 8.03 6.03 -27.48
C ALA A 60 7.09 4.81 -27.55
N PHE A 61 6.01 4.92 -28.32
CA PHE A 61 5.12 3.79 -28.60
C PHE A 61 5.83 2.68 -29.38
N GLU A 62 6.56 3.03 -30.44
CA GLU A 62 7.24 2.06 -31.31
C GLU A 62 8.30 1.26 -30.54
N PHE A 63 9.03 1.89 -29.61
CA PHE A 63 9.98 1.21 -28.74
C PHE A 63 9.35 0.02 -28.00
N HIS A 64 8.21 0.25 -27.33
CA HIS A 64 7.53 -0.80 -26.57
C HIS A 64 6.78 -1.78 -27.44
N LYS A 65 6.15 -1.32 -28.53
CA LYS A 65 5.56 -2.19 -29.54
C LYS A 65 6.57 -3.22 -30.03
N GLN A 66 7.77 -2.80 -30.41
CA GLN A 66 8.83 -3.71 -30.85
C GLN A 66 9.29 -4.67 -29.72
N GLY A 67 9.33 -4.20 -28.47
CA GLY A 67 9.58 -5.05 -27.31
C GLY A 67 8.54 -6.15 -27.15
N LEU A 68 7.26 -5.79 -27.19
CA LEU A 68 6.12 -6.72 -27.09
C LEU A 68 6.12 -7.74 -28.24
N LEU A 69 6.33 -7.29 -29.49
CA LEU A 69 6.42 -8.16 -30.66
C LEU A 69 7.58 -9.18 -30.55
N LYS A 70 8.75 -8.76 -30.03
CA LYS A 70 9.87 -9.68 -29.76
C LYS A 70 9.51 -10.73 -28.70
N LEU A 71 8.73 -10.33 -27.70
CA LEU A 71 8.14 -11.21 -26.69
C LEU A 71 6.92 -12.01 -27.22
N LYS A 72 6.68 -12.03 -28.54
CA LYS A 72 5.61 -12.79 -29.19
C LYS A 72 4.20 -12.37 -28.78
N TRP A 73 4.02 -11.13 -28.33
CA TRP A 73 2.70 -10.52 -28.22
C TRP A 73 2.22 -10.09 -29.59
N ALA A 74 0.99 -10.43 -29.95
CA ALA A 74 0.36 -10.05 -31.21
C ALA A 74 -0.41 -8.74 -31.02
N GLU A 75 -0.18 -7.77 -31.91
CA GLU A 75 -0.96 -6.53 -31.95
C GLU A 75 -2.41 -6.82 -32.36
N LEU A 76 -3.36 -6.23 -31.65
CA LEU A 76 -4.78 -6.33 -31.92
C LEU A 76 -5.24 -5.16 -32.82
N PRO A 77 -6.36 -5.32 -33.56
CA PRO A 77 -6.93 -4.22 -34.32
C PRO A 77 -7.27 -3.01 -33.44
N GLY A 78 -7.18 -1.80 -34.00
CA GLY A 78 -7.54 -0.55 -33.33
C GLY A 78 -6.36 0.29 -32.84
N THR A 79 -5.12 -0.06 -33.21
CA THR A 79 -3.96 0.81 -32.98
C THR A 79 -4.16 2.17 -33.67
N SER A 80 -3.86 3.24 -32.95
CA SER A 80 -3.90 4.62 -33.44
C SER A 80 -2.59 5.32 -33.06
N VAL A 81 -1.91 5.91 -34.04
CA VAL A 81 -0.63 6.60 -33.83
C VAL A 81 -0.67 7.96 -34.54
N THR A 82 -0.49 9.00 -33.76
CA THR A 82 -0.43 10.42 -34.16
C THR A 82 0.70 11.11 -33.39
N ASP A 83 1.05 12.34 -33.75
CA ASP A 83 2.09 13.10 -33.04
C ASP A 83 1.70 13.43 -31.59
N GLN A 84 0.39 13.55 -31.30
CA GLN A 84 -0.13 13.93 -29.98
C GLN A 84 -0.65 12.75 -29.16
N TYR A 85 -0.67 11.54 -29.72
CA TYR A 85 -1.27 10.37 -29.09
C TYR A 85 -0.87 9.10 -29.83
N ALA A 86 -0.43 8.07 -29.11
CA ALA A 86 -0.28 6.73 -29.66
C ALA A 86 -0.84 5.69 -28.68
N SER A 87 -1.64 4.76 -29.18
CA SER A 87 -2.24 3.69 -28.38
C SER A 87 -2.47 2.43 -29.19
N GLY A 88 -2.34 1.27 -28.54
CA GLY A 88 -2.57 -0.04 -29.12
C GLY A 88 -2.82 -1.09 -28.05
N ALA A 89 -3.41 -2.20 -28.48
CA ALA A 89 -3.66 -3.36 -27.64
C ALA A 89 -2.89 -4.57 -28.18
N PHE A 90 -2.44 -5.44 -27.29
CA PHE A 90 -1.68 -6.63 -27.64
C PHE A 90 -2.21 -7.83 -26.88
N SER A 91 -2.06 -9.02 -27.44
CA SER A 91 -2.46 -10.27 -26.79
C SER A 91 -1.41 -11.38 -26.91
N ARG A 92 -1.38 -12.27 -25.92
CA ARG A 92 -0.57 -13.49 -25.93
C ARG A 92 -1.18 -14.52 -25.00
N GLU A 93 -1.43 -15.74 -25.47
CA GLU A 93 -1.92 -16.86 -24.64
C GLU A 93 -3.17 -16.51 -23.80
N GLY A 94 -4.08 -15.72 -24.37
CA GLY A 94 -5.30 -15.25 -23.70
C GLY A 94 -5.12 -14.00 -22.84
N PHE A 95 -3.89 -13.58 -22.53
CA PHE A 95 -3.65 -12.31 -21.87
C PHE A 95 -3.79 -11.13 -22.84
N VAL A 96 -4.24 -9.99 -22.31
CA VAL A 96 -4.35 -8.71 -23.04
C VAL A 96 -3.57 -7.63 -22.30
N CYS A 97 -2.81 -6.81 -23.01
CA CYS A 97 -2.23 -5.58 -22.47
C CYS A 97 -2.51 -4.38 -23.38
N SER A 98 -2.56 -3.18 -22.78
CA SER A 98 -2.61 -1.91 -23.49
C SER A 98 -1.24 -1.22 -23.42
N LEU A 99 -0.90 -0.48 -24.47
CA LEU A 99 0.25 0.41 -24.52
C LEU A 99 -0.24 1.77 -24.99
N THR A 100 0.06 2.81 -24.23
CA THR A 100 -0.28 4.20 -24.56
C THR A 100 0.95 5.09 -24.39
N SER A 101 1.12 6.05 -25.29
CA SER A 101 2.07 7.16 -25.17
C SER A 101 1.33 8.48 -25.41
N ILE A 102 1.40 9.40 -24.45
CA ILE A 102 0.75 10.72 -24.53
C ILE A 102 1.70 11.82 -24.06
N PRO A 103 1.62 13.04 -24.62
CA PRO A 103 2.38 14.19 -24.13
C PRO A 103 1.98 14.53 -22.69
N VAL A 104 2.95 14.87 -21.84
CA VAL A 104 2.70 15.31 -20.46
C VAL A 104 3.62 16.44 -20.06
N GLY A 105 3.08 17.43 -19.35
CA GLY A 105 3.89 18.54 -18.80
C GLY A 105 4.54 19.38 -19.91
N GLU A 106 5.86 19.37 -19.95
CA GLU A 106 6.66 20.21 -20.85
C GLU A 106 6.67 19.70 -22.30
N PRO A 107 6.79 20.60 -23.30
CA PRO A 107 6.96 20.20 -24.70
C PRO A 107 8.12 19.22 -24.87
N GLY A 108 7.88 18.11 -25.59
CA GLY A 108 8.88 17.06 -25.83
C GLY A 108 8.94 15.99 -24.74
N MET A 109 8.09 16.07 -23.71
CA MET A 109 7.93 15.02 -22.70
C MET A 109 6.68 14.18 -22.97
N VAL A 110 6.82 12.87 -22.86
CA VAL A 110 5.72 11.91 -22.99
C VAL A 110 5.65 10.98 -21.80
N ASN A 111 4.44 10.64 -21.38
CA ASN A 111 4.17 9.56 -20.46
C ASN A 111 3.85 8.31 -21.26
N VAL A 112 4.63 7.26 -21.02
CA VAL A 112 4.36 5.92 -21.52
C VAL A 112 3.64 5.15 -20.42
N SER A 113 2.52 4.50 -20.74
CA SER A 113 1.78 3.62 -19.84
C SER A 113 1.54 2.27 -20.50
N ILE A 114 1.84 1.19 -19.77
CA ILE A 114 1.50 -0.18 -20.15
C ILE A 114 0.67 -0.78 -19.03
N VAL A 115 -0.51 -1.32 -19.38
CA VAL A 115 -1.41 -1.96 -18.43
C VAL A 115 -1.70 -3.38 -18.88
N LEU A 116 -1.47 -4.35 -18.00
CA LEU A 116 -1.83 -5.74 -18.19
C LEU A 116 -3.27 -5.95 -17.67
N HIS A 117 -4.18 -6.30 -18.57
CA HIS A 117 -5.60 -6.48 -18.26
C HIS A 117 -5.93 -7.88 -17.73
N GLY A 118 -4.96 -8.79 -17.77
CA GLY A 118 -5.16 -10.19 -17.40
C GLY A 118 -5.63 -11.05 -18.56
N ASN A 119 -6.19 -12.22 -18.24
CA ASN A 119 -6.59 -13.25 -19.20
C ASN A 119 -8.11 -13.53 -19.25
N VAL A 120 -8.92 -12.56 -18.81
CA VAL A 120 -10.38 -12.70 -18.78
C VAL A 120 -10.98 -12.21 -20.10
N ASP A 121 -11.67 -13.10 -20.79
CA ASP A 121 -12.46 -12.75 -21.97
C ASP A 121 -13.78 -12.09 -21.54
N LEU A 122 -13.82 -10.76 -21.55
CA LEU A 122 -14.95 -9.96 -21.10
C LEU A 122 -16.24 -10.22 -21.90
N LYS A 123 -16.14 -10.81 -23.10
CA LYS A 123 -17.30 -11.17 -23.94
C LYS A 123 -17.98 -12.45 -23.46
N LYS A 124 -17.29 -13.24 -22.64
CA LYS A 124 -17.76 -14.53 -22.10
C LYS A 124 -18.17 -14.43 -20.63
N LEU A 125 -18.17 -13.22 -20.07
CA LEU A 125 -18.71 -13.02 -18.73
C LEU A 125 -20.19 -13.39 -18.68
N PRO A 126 -20.68 -13.94 -17.56
CA PRO A 126 -22.07 -14.25 -17.39
C PRO A 126 -22.83 -12.93 -17.19
N ILE A 127 -23.67 -12.57 -18.15
CA ILE A 127 -24.42 -11.32 -18.13
C ILE A 127 -25.93 -11.58 -18.22
N PRO A 128 -26.77 -10.67 -17.71
CA PRO A 128 -28.21 -10.72 -17.92
C PRO A 128 -28.57 -10.87 -19.41
N LYS A 129 -29.57 -11.71 -19.73
CA LYS A 129 -29.93 -12.06 -21.11
C LYS A 129 -30.50 -10.90 -21.92
N ASP A 130 -31.04 -9.89 -21.23
CA ASP A 130 -31.66 -8.70 -21.82
C ASP A 130 -30.64 -7.60 -22.18
N LEU A 131 -29.35 -7.79 -21.86
CA LEU A 131 -28.30 -6.86 -22.24
C LEU A 131 -27.94 -6.97 -23.73
N ALA A 132 -28.13 -5.87 -24.44
CA ALA A 132 -27.69 -5.74 -25.83
C ALA A 132 -26.25 -5.22 -25.91
N PRO A 133 -25.36 -5.84 -26.69
CA PRO A 133 -23.97 -5.38 -26.82
C PRO A 133 -23.92 -4.01 -27.51
N VAL A 134 -23.13 -3.10 -26.94
CA VAL A 134 -22.82 -1.77 -27.49
C VAL A 134 -21.40 -1.74 -28.04
N TYR A 135 -20.45 -2.32 -27.30
CA TYR A 135 -19.06 -2.44 -27.70
C TYR A 135 -18.43 -3.69 -27.08
N LEU A 136 -17.69 -4.47 -27.86
CA LEU A 136 -17.04 -5.70 -27.39
C LEU A 136 -15.56 -5.69 -27.77
N GLY A 137 -14.77 -4.98 -26.97
CA GLY A 137 -13.33 -4.88 -27.11
C GLY A 137 -12.56 -5.90 -26.26
N PRO A 138 -11.24 -5.99 -26.45
CA PRO A 138 -10.37 -6.85 -25.65
C PRO A 138 -10.13 -6.31 -24.22
N GLN A 139 -10.27 -4.99 -24.01
CA GLN A 139 -10.02 -4.31 -22.72
C GLN A 139 -11.31 -3.94 -21.97
N SER A 140 -12.41 -3.81 -22.71
CA SER A 140 -13.71 -3.49 -22.16
C SER A 140 -14.85 -4.12 -22.97
N ALA A 141 -15.93 -4.48 -22.27
CA ALA A 141 -17.18 -4.92 -22.87
C ALA A 141 -18.31 -4.06 -22.33
N MET A 142 -19.07 -3.43 -23.23
CA MET A 142 -20.15 -2.51 -22.91
C MET A 142 -21.47 -3.02 -23.47
N TYR A 143 -22.52 -2.88 -22.66
CA TYR A 143 -23.86 -3.34 -22.96
C TYR A 143 -24.88 -2.28 -22.56
N SER A 144 -26.11 -2.41 -23.08
CA SER A 144 -27.24 -1.57 -22.70
C SER A 144 -28.49 -2.39 -22.46
N THR A 145 -29.35 -1.93 -21.55
CA THR A 145 -30.68 -2.51 -21.29
C THR A 145 -31.68 -1.41 -20.96
N THR A 146 -32.97 -1.71 -21.10
CA THR A 146 -34.08 -0.90 -20.60
C THR A 146 -34.43 -1.19 -19.14
N ALA A 147 -33.87 -2.26 -18.55
CA ALA A 147 -34.02 -2.52 -17.13
C ALA A 147 -33.39 -1.40 -16.28
N SER A 148 -33.85 -1.24 -15.03
CA SER A 148 -33.29 -0.23 -14.13
C SER A 148 -31.84 -0.55 -13.74
N VAL A 149 -31.09 0.47 -13.33
CA VAL A 149 -29.72 0.34 -12.80
C VAL A 149 -29.68 -0.67 -11.64
N GLU A 150 -30.63 -0.60 -10.71
CA GLU A 150 -30.71 -1.50 -9.55
C GLU A 150 -30.95 -2.97 -9.94
N ALA A 151 -31.93 -3.22 -10.83
CA ALA A 151 -32.23 -4.57 -11.29
C ALA A 151 -31.04 -5.19 -12.05
N THR A 152 -30.43 -4.38 -12.92
CA THR A 152 -29.24 -4.78 -13.70
C THR A 152 -28.05 -5.08 -12.79
N THR A 153 -27.80 -4.21 -11.79
CA THR A 153 -26.74 -4.40 -10.80
C THR A 153 -26.91 -5.69 -10.02
N THR A 154 -28.12 -5.95 -9.53
CA THR A 154 -28.44 -7.19 -8.79
C THR A 154 -28.24 -8.43 -9.65
N ALA A 155 -28.68 -8.39 -10.91
CA ALA A 155 -28.56 -9.52 -11.83
C ALA A 155 -27.09 -9.80 -12.21
N CYS A 156 -26.31 -8.78 -12.56
CA CYS A 156 -24.88 -8.90 -12.84
C CYS A 156 -24.13 -9.46 -11.62
N HIS A 157 -24.40 -8.92 -10.43
CA HIS A 157 -23.77 -9.38 -9.18
C HIS A 157 -24.01 -10.88 -8.96
N LYS A 158 -25.28 -11.31 -9.02
CA LYS A 158 -25.65 -12.72 -8.84
C LYS A 158 -24.93 -13.66 -9.82
N LEU A 159 -24.84 -13.26 -11.08
CA LEU A 159 -24.20 -14.05 -12.14
C LEU A 159 -22.68 -14.16 -11.96
N LEU A 160 -22.03 -13.08 -11.54
CA LEU A 160 -20.59 -13.10 -11.24
C LEU A 160 -20.28 -13.98 -10.02
N LEU A 161 -21.05 -13.87 -8.94
CA LEU A 161 -20.91 -14.74 -7.76
C LEU A 161 -21.02 -16.22 -8.13
N ALA A 162 -21.95 -16.57 -9.03
CA ALA A 162 -22.14 -17.95 -9.50
C ALA A 162 -20.93 -18.50 -10.27
N GLN A 163 -20.06 -17.64 -10.80
CA GLN A 163 -18.78 -18.02 -11.42
C GLN A 163 -17.57 -17.96 -10.47
N GLY A 164 -17.80 -17.73 -9.18
CA GLY A 164 -16.75 -17.70 -8.16
C GLY A 164 -16.04 -16.36 -8.02
N TRP A 165 -16.50 -15.31 -8.71
CA TRP A 165 -16.06 -13.95 -8.43
C TRP A 165 -16.48 -13.55 -7.00
N VAL A 166 -15.59 -12.89 -6.28
CA VAL A 166 -15.84 -12.42 -4.91
C VAL A 166 -15.92 -10.89 -4.90
N PRO A 167 -16.89 -10.27 -4.23
CA PRO A 167 -16.97 -8.82 -4.10
C PRO A 167 -15.68 -8.24 -3.51
N TYR A 168 -15.22 -7.13 -4.08
CA TYR A 168 -13.91 -6.55 -3.76
C TYR A 168 -13.97 -5.02 -3.71
N GLY A 169 -15.00 -4.51 -3.05
CA GLY A 169 -15.24 -3.08 -2.86
C GLY A 169 -16.22 -2.47 -3.85
N ARG A 170 -16.53 -1.19 -3.65
CA ARG A 170 -17.41 -0.39 -4.52
C ARG A 170 -17.05 1.08 -4.45
N ALA A 171 -17.31 1.82 -5.53
CA ALA A 171 -17.14 3.28 -5.59
C ALA A 171 -18.27 3.90 -6.44
N GLY A 172 -19.23 4.55 -5.79
CA GLY A 172 -20.44 5.06 -6.47
C GLY A 172 -21.20 3.93 -7.19
N GLU A 173 -21.38 4.08 -8.49
CA GLU A 173 -22.01 3.12 -9.41
C GLU A 173 -21.07 1.98 -9.85
N THR A 174 -19.85 1.96 -9.36
CA THR A 174 -18.84 0.95 -9.72
C THR A 174 -18.78 -0.15 -8.66
N GLN A 175 -18.90 -1.40 -9.09
CA GLN A 175 -18.64 -2.58 -8.27
C GLN A 175 -17.34 -3.24 -8.70
N PHE A 176 -16.54 -3.67 -7.74
CA PHE A 176 -15.32 -4.41 -7.99
C PHE A 176 -15.48 -5.86 -7.56
N PHE A 177 -14.93 -6.77 -8.34
CA PHE A 177 -14.89 -8.19 -8.06
C PHE A 177 -13.48 -8.72 -8.23
N ARG A 178 -13.13 -9.76 -7.49
CA ARG A 178 -11.84 -10.45 -7.62
C ARG A 178 -12.04 -11.93 -7.88
N LEU A 179 -11.23 -12.47 -8.78
CA LEU A 179 -11.01 -13.89 -8.94
C LEU A 179 -9.53 -14.10 -9.21
N ASN A 180 -8.84 -14.87 -8.35
CA ASN A 180 -7.37 -14.97 -8.32
C ASN A 180 -6.73 -13.57 -8.36
N ALA A 181 -5.79 -13.34 -9.28
CA ALA A 181 -5.07 -12.09 -9.41
C ALA A 181 -5.73 -11.11 -10.41
N ILE A 182 -7.02 -11.27 -10.73
CA ILE A 182 -7.74 -10.33 -11.58
C ILE A 182 -8.77 -9.57 -10.77
N ARG A 183 -8.79 -8.25 -10.93
CA ARG A 183 -9.90 -7.39 -10.50
C ARG A 183 -10.76 -7.04 -11.70
N LEU A 184 -12.02 -7.43 -11.64
CA LEU A 184 -13.06 -7.04 -12.59
C LEU A 184 -13.76 -5.79 -12.04
N THR A 185 -13.93 -4.80 -12.90
CA THR A 185 -14.71 -3.60 -12.66
C THR A 185 -16.02 -3.71 -13.42
N ALA A 186 -17.15 -3.55 -12.73
CA ALA A 186 -18.47 -3.44 -13.32
C ALA A 186 -19.03 -2.04 -13.01
N TYR A 187 -19.12 -1.20 -14.03
CA TYR A 187 -19.72 0.13 -13.94
C TYR A 187 -21.12 0.09 -14.53
N ILE A 188 -22.15 0.39 -13.73
CA ILE A 188 -23.56 0.27 -14.13
C ILE A 188 -24.27 1.58 -13.82
N SER A 189 -24.68 2.30 -14.86
CA SER A 189 -25.23 3.65 -14.72
C SER A 189 -26.34 3.95 -15.71
N ALA A 190 -27.12 4.98 -15.44
CA ALA A 190 -28.11 5.49 -16.38
C ALA A 190 -27.46 6.42 -17.41
N THR A 191 -27.81 6.27 -18.69
CA THR A 191 -27.44 7.26 -19.71
C THR A 191 -28.18 8.57 -19.48
N PRO A 192 -27.57 9.73 -19.81
CA PRO A 192 -28.28 11.00 -19.84
C PRO A 192 -29.54 10.94 -20.74
N PRO A 193 -30.57 11.75 -20.45
CA PRO A 193 -31.70 11.95 -21.36
C PRO A 193 -31.24 12.37 -22.77
N PRO A 194 -31.96 12.00 -23.84
CA PRO A 194 -33.29 11.39 -23.85
C PRO A 194 -33.28 9.85 -23.88
N MET A 195 -32.12 9.18 -23.97
CA MET A 195 -32.08 7.72 -24.15
C MET A 195 -32.54 6.95 -22.90
N SER A 196 -32.25 7.46 -21.70
CA SER A 196 -32.67 6.90 -20.39
C SER A 196 -32.50 5.38 -20.24
N LYS A 197 -31.49 4.80 -20.90
CA LYS A 197 -31.13 3.37 -20.80
C LYS A 197 -30.15 3.16 -19.66
N THR A 198 -30.08 1.93 -19.17
CA THR A 198 -28.98 1.49 -18.30
C THR A 198 -27.83 1.02 -19.17
N MET A 199 -26.63 1.53 -18.91
CA MET A 199 -25.37 1.06 -19.49
C MET A 199 -24.63 0.18 -18.48
N VAL A 200 -24.00 -0.87 -18.98
CA VAL A 200 -23.09 -1.72 -18.23
C VAL A 200 -21.75 -1.70 -18.94
N SER A 201 -20.67 -1.44 -18.21
CA SER A 201 -19.30 -1.54 -18.71
C SER A 201 -18.50 -2.46 -17.80
N PHE A 202 -17.87 -3.46 -18.40
CA PHE A 202 -16.91 -4.34 -17.75
C PHE A 202 -15.50 -4.02 -18.22
N SER A 203 -14.55 -4.01 -17.30
CA SER A 203 -13.11 -4.00 -17.59
C SER A 203 -12.38 -4.85 -16.57
N ALA A 204 -11.19 -5.32 -16.92
CA ALA A 204 -10.36 -6.12 -16.04
C ALA A 204 -8.93 -5.57 -15.97
N GLU A 205 -8.30 -5.82 -14.83
CA GLU A 205 -6.91 -5.50 -14.59
C GLU A 205 -6.23 -6.61 -13.79
N GLN A 206 -4.93 -6.79 -14.08
CA GLN A 206 -4.06 -7.68 -13.35
C GLN A 206 -3.63 -7.04 -12.02
N LEU A 207 -3.88 -7.74 -10.93
CA LEU A 207 -3.39 -7.40 -9.60
C LEU A 207 -1.96 -7.90 -9.41
N SER A 208 -1.19 -7.15 -8.63
CA SER A 208 0.17 -7.50 -8.23
C SER A 208 0.22 -8.36 -6.96
N ALA A 209 -0.87 -8.45 -6.22
CA ALA A 209 -1.01 -9.31 -5.05
C ALA A 209 -2.43 -9.87 -4.91
N GLU A 210 -2.53 -11.15 -4.53
CA GLU A 210 -3.81 -11.83 -4.27
C GLU A 210 -4.20 -11.68 -2.80
N ILE A 211 -4.56 -10.46 -2.39
CA ILE A 211 -4.90 -10.17 -1.00
C ILE A 211 -6.40 -10.46 -0.77
N PRO A 212 -6.77 -11.48 0.02
CA PRO A 212 -8.18 -11.75 0.31
C PRO A 212 -8.77 -10.66 1.20
N ALA A 213 -10.09 -10.50 1.15
CA ALA A 213 -10.83 -9.66 2.08
C ALA A 213 -12.17 -10.33 2.43
N PRO A 214 -12.71 -10.14 3.64
CA PRO A 214 -14.04 -10.61 4.00
C PRO A 214 -15.10 -9.98 3.07
N VAL A 215 -16.16 -10.73 2.76
CA VAL A 215 -17.28 -10.21 1.94
C VAL A 215 -17.99 -9.06 2.66
N GLU A 216 -18.16 -9.19 3.97
CA GLU A 216 -18.76 -8.18 4.85
C GLU A 216 -17.72 -7.12 5.22
N ASN A 217 -17.52 -6.17 4.30
CA ASN A 217 -16.65 -5.02 4.47
C ASN A 217 -17.35 -3.71 4.11
N VAL A 218 -16.76 -2.61 4.56
CA VAL A 218 -17.17 -1.25 4.31
C VAL A 218 -16.00 -0.53 3.66
N GLN A 219 -16.26 0.17 2.56
CA GLN A 219 -15.27 1.02 1.87
C GLN A 219 -13.96 0.28 1.51
N LEU A 220 -14.02 -0.98 1.07
CA LEU A 220 -12.81 -1.66 0.64
C LEU A 220 -12.14 -0.93 -0.53
N GLN A 221 -10.85 -0.66 -0.34
CA GLN A 221 -9.96 -0.04 -1.31
C GLN A 221 -8.75 -0.94 -1.52
N TYR A 222 -8.35 -1.09 -2.78
CA TYR A 222 -7.11 -1.76 -3.16
C TYR A 222 -6.21 -0.78 -3.90
N SER A 223 -4.93 -0.79 -3.54
CA SER A 223 -3.87 -0.03 -4.20
C SER A 223 -2.80 -0.99 -4.71
N ASP A 224 -2.62 -1.04 -6.02
CA ASP A 224 -1.66 -1.96 -6.66
C ASP A 224 -0.21 -1.52 -6.43
N SER A 225 0.06 -0.21 -6.40
CA SER A 225 1.39 0.34 -6.20
C SER A 225 1.94 0.03 -4.80
N THR A 226 1.07 0.00 -3.79
CA THR A 226 1.44 -0.34 -2.41
C THR A 226 1.13 -1.80 -2.06
N LYS A 227 0.52 -2.56 -2.97
CA LYS A 227 0.01 -3.92 -2.76
C LYS A 227 -0.74 -4.03 -1.44
N GLN A 228 -1.73 -3.17 -1.27
CA GLN A 228 -2.45 -2.99 -0.01
C GLN A 228 -3.96 -3.04 -0.23
N VAL A 229 -4.65 -3.70 0.70
CA VAL A 229 -6.10 -3.61 0.90
C VAL A 229 -6.35 -2.83 2.19
N LEU A 230 -7.28 -1.89 2.14
CA LEU A 230 -7.82 -1.16 3.29
C LEU A 230 -9.33 -1.33 3.29
N PHE A 231 -9.92 -1.67 4.44
CA PHE A 231 -11.37 -1.69 4.61
C PHE A 231 -11.76 -1.50 6.06
N ASP A 232 -13.01 -1.11 6.28
CA ASP A 232 -13.64 -1.10 7.59
C ASP A 232 -14.61 -2.27 7.72
N THR A 233 -14.87 -2.72 8.94
CA THR A 233 -15.80 -3.83 9.20
C THR A 233 -16.43 -3.72 10.57
N LYS A 234 -17.62 -4.30 10.72
CA LYS A 234 -18.29 -4.45 12.03
C LYS A 234 -17.88 -5.74 12.76
N SER A 235 -17.06 -6.57 12.11
CA SER A 235 -16.52 -7.80 12.70
C SER A 235 -15.54 -7.49 13.81
N SER A 236 -15.39 -8.41 14.76
CA SER A 236 -14.39 -8.27 15.82
C SER A 236 -12.96 -8.53 15.30
N GLU A 237 -11.95 -8.09 16.04
CA GLU A 237 -10.54 -8.40 15.73
C GLU A 237 -10.30 -9.91 15.64
N ALA A 238 -10.93 -10.69 16.53
CA ALA A 238 -10.81 -12.15 16.55
C ALA A 238 -11.42 -12.80 15.30
N ASP A 239 -12.53 -12.27 14.78
CA ASP A 239 -13.15 -12.76 13.55
C ASP A 239 -12.28 -12.47 12.32
N ILE A 240 -11.66 -11.28 12.27
CA ILE A 240 -10.74 -10.90 11.19
C ILE A 240 -9.46 -11.72 11.24
N GLU A 241 -8.87 -11.90 12.43
CA GLU A 241 -7.73 -12.79 12.62
C GLU A 241 -8.04 -14.20 12.12
N LYS A 242 -9.17 -14.78 12.57
CA LYS A 242 -9.61 -16.11 12.16
C LYS A 242 -9.78 -16.20 10.65
N PHE A 243 -10.45 -15.22 10.03
CA PHE A 243 -10.63 -15.16 8.58
C PHE A 243 -9.30 -15.23 7.83
N TYR A 244 -8.31 -14.41 8.21
CA TYR A 244 -7.02 -14.39 7.52
C TYR A 244 -6.22 -15.66 7.77
N ARG A 245 -6.21 -16.20 8.99
CA ARG A 245 -5.55 -17.48 9.28
C ARG A 245 -6.12 -18.62 8.43
N GLU A 246 -7.44 -18.76 8.38
CA GLU A 246 -8.09 -19.83 7.61
C GLU A 246 -7.94 -19.63 6.10
N THR A 247 -8.07 -18.39 5.61
CA THR A 247 -8.04 -18.10 4.18
C THR A 247 -6.63 -18.21 3.61
N LEU A 248 -5.63 -17.63 4.30
CA LEU A 248 -4.25 -17.63 3.84
C LEU A 248 -3.59 -19.02 4.02
N ALA A 249 -3.99 -19.81 5.02
CA ALA A 249 -3.51 -21.18 5.18
C ALA A 249 -3.80 -22.07 3.94
N LYS A 250 -4.93 -21.85 3.26
CA LYS A 250 -5.30 -22.58 2.03
C LYS A 250 -4.31 -22.39 0.89
N THR A 251 -3.57 -21.28 0.90
CA THR A 251 -2.56 -20.93 -0.10
C THR A 251 -1.13 -21.00 0.44
N GLY A 252 -0.93 -21.71 1.56
CA GLY A 252 0.40 -22.03 2.10
C GLY A 252 1.05 -20.91 2.91
N TRP A 253 0.30 -19.87 3.27
CA TRP A 253 0.76 -18.87 4.22
C TRP A 253 0.60 -19.35 5.65
N LYS A 254 1.51 -18.93 6.52
CA LYS A 254 1.49 -19.23 7.95
C LYS A 254 1.71 -17.94 8.72
N ALA A 255 0.91 -17.75 9.76
CA ALA A 255 1.17 -16.68 10.72
C ALA A 255 2.51 -16.93 11.44
N THR A 256 3.25 -15.86 11.72
CA THR A 256 4.53 -15.94 12.45
C THR A 256 4.34 -15.91 13.96
N THR A 257 3.14 -15.54 14.44
CA THR A 257 2.79 -15.50 15.86
C THR A 257 1.44 -16.20 16.11
N GLU A 258 1.28 -16.72 17.32
CA GLU A 258 0.02 -17.37 17.77
C GLU A 258 -1.10 -16.36 18.00
N LYS A 259 -0.76 -15.14 18.41
CA LYS A 259 -1.69 -14.03 18.66
C LYS A 259 -1.21 -12.74 17.98
N PRO A 260 -2.12 -11.79 17.71
CA PRO A 260 -1.73 -10.45 17.31
C PRO A 260 -0.84 -9.81 18.39
N PHE A 261 0.07 -8.95 17.95
CA PHE A 261 0.98 -8.20 18.83
C PHE A 261 0.70 -6.69 18.68
N PRO A 262 0.86 -5.90 19.76
CA PRO A 262 0.64 -4.46 19.68
C PRO A 262 1.72 -3.80 18.80
N ILE A 263 1.28 -2.88 17.93
CA ILE A 263 2.12 -1.96 17.16
C ILE A 263 1.60 -0.56 17.44
N ASP A 264 2.26 0.17 18.33
CA ASP A 264 1.77 1.42 18.90
C ASP A 264 0.34 1.28 19.46
N TRP A 265 -0.64 1.85 18.77
CA TRP A 265 -2.06 1.84 19.10
C TRP A 265 -2.88 0.82 18.27
N LYS A 266 -2.21 0.02 17.42
CA LYS A 266 -2.79 -0.98 16.54
C LYS A 266 -2.48 -2.40 17.01
N GLN A 267 -3.21 -3.38 16.50
CA GLN A 267 -2.89 -4.80 16.57
C GLN A 267 -2.32 -5.29 15.24
N GLY A 268 -1.18 -5.97 15.29
CA GLY A 268 -0.46 -6.49 14.13
C GLY A 268 -0.42 -8.01 14.08
N LEU A 269 -0.48 -8.59 12.89
CA LEU A 269 -0.20 -9.99 12.63
C LEU A 269 0.57 -10.15 11.32
N ILE A 270 1.63 -10.94 11.34
CA ILE A 270 2.47 -11.18 10.17
C ILE A 270 2.27 -12.59 9.66
N PHE A 271 2.18 -12.75 8.34
CA PHE A 271 2.13 -14.02 7.65
C PHE A 271 3.31 -14.16 6.68
N ARG A 272 3.83 -15.38 6.56
CA ARG A 272 4.91 -15.75 5.64
C ARG A 272 4.51 -16.97 4.82
N ASN A 273 4.94 -17.03 3.57
CA ASN A 273 4.79 -18.22 2.72
C ASN A 273 6.16 -18.85 2.39
N THR A 274 6.15 -19.93 1.61
CA THR A 274 7.38 -20.62 1.18
C THR A 274 8.25 -19.78 0.23
N ALA A 275 7.66 -18.83 -0.51
CA ALA A 275 8.37 -17.87 -1.34
C ALA A 275 9.05 -16.75 -0.51
N LYS A 276 8.93 -16.80 0.82
CA LYS A 276 9.38 -15.77 1.76
C LYS A 276 8.71 -14.42 1.54
N ASP A 277 7.53 -14.39 0.95
CA ASP A 277 6.70 -13.19 0.93
C ASP A 277 6.21 -12.86 2.33
N LEU A 278 5.79 -11.62 2.53
CA LEU A 278 5.25 -11.09 3.78
C LEU A 278 3.86 -10.50 3.53
N LEU A 279 2.91 -10.89 4.37
CA LEU A 279 1.63 -10.21 4.52
C LEU A 279 1.54 -9.65 5.94
N GLU A 280 1.26 -8.37 6.04
CA GLU A 280 1.11 -7.66 7.30
C GLU A 280 -0.35 -7.25 7.44
N LEU A 281 -1.00 -7.76 8.47
CA LEU A 281 -2.36 -7.43 8.88
C LEU A 281 -2.26 -6.45 10.05
N GLU A 282 -2.79 -5.25 9.88
CA GLU A 282 -2.97 -4.26 10.93
C GLU A 282 -4.46 -4.04 11.18
N MET A 283 -4.85 -3.97 12.46
CA MET A 283 -6.22 -3.77 12.89
C MET A 283 -6.27 -2.71 13.99
N TYR A 284 -7.26 -1.82 13.95
CA TYR A 284 -7.52 -0.89 15.04
C TYR A 284 -8.98 -0.40 15.03
N PRO A 285 -9.56 -0.11 16.21
CA PRO A 285 -10.90 0.45 16.29
C PRO A 285 -10.92 1.92 15.84
N VAL A 286 -11.96 2.30 15.09
CA VAL A 286 -12.29 3.69 14.77
C VAL A 286 -13.51 4.06 15.62
N GLU A 287 -13.27 4.74 16.74
CA GLU A 287 -14.28 4.96 17.78
C GLU A 287 -15.51 5.72 17.27
N ASP A 288 -15.29 6.79 16.50
CA ASP A 288 -16.36 7.65 15.97
C ASP A 288 -17.32 6.90 15.05
N GLU A 289 -16.82 5.93 14.30
CA GLU A 289 -17.60 5.15 13.32
C GLU A 289 -18.05 3.79 13.86
N LYS A 290 -17.56 3.37 15.04
CA LYS A 290 -17.82 2.05 15.65
C LYS A 290 -17.51 0.90 14.70
N VAL A 291 -16.40 1.01 13.98
CA VAL A 291 -15.89 -0.01 13.06
C VAL A 291 -14.47 -0.40 13.44
N LEU A 292 -14.06 -1.59 13.02
CA LEU A 292 -12.67 -2.00 12.99
C LEU A 292 -12.08 -1.66 11.62
N ARG A 293 -11.02 -0.86 11.60
CA ARG A 293 -10.24 -0.59 10.38
C ARG A 293 -9.17 -1.65 10.23
N VAL A 294 -9.10 -2.22 9.03
CA VAL A 294 -8.20 -3.31 8.69
C VAL A 294 -7.35 -2.91 7.49
N THR A 295 -6.04 -3.01 7.65
CA THR A 295 -5.08 -2.85 6.55
C THR A 295 -4.33 -4.15 6.35
N VAL A 296 -4.24 -4.60 5.10
CA VAL A 296 -3.42 -5.75 4.73
C VAL A 296 -2.46 -5.37 3.62
N LYS A 297 -1.16 -5.52 3.88
CA LYS A 297 -0.10 -5.15 2.95
C LYS A 297 0.75 -6.35 2.57
N HIS A 298 0.95 -6.55 1.27
CA HIS A 298 1.81 -7.59 0.72
C HIS A 298 3.17 -7.02 0.30
N ARG A 299 4.23 -7.78 0.61
CA ARG A 299 5.58 -7.59 0.10
C ARG A 299 6.12 -8.92 -0.39
N THR A 300 6.77 -8.93 -1.54
CA THR A 300 7.45 -10.11 -2.07
C THR A 300 8.70 -10.42 -1.25
N GLY A 301 9.15 -11.68 -1.27
CA GLY A 301 10.39 -12.05 -0.57
C GLY A 301 11.63 -11.29 -1.05
N ALA A 302 11.66 -10.87 -2.31
CA ALA A 302 12.73 -10.02 -2.84
C ALA A 302 12.72 -8.61 -2.24
N GLU A 303 11.54 -8.01 -2.09
CA GLU A 303 11.39 -6.69 -1.45
C GLU A 303 11.77 -6.73 0.02
N VAL A 304 11.29 -7.75 0.74
CA VAL A 304 11.65 -7.95 2.16
C VAL A 304 13.16 -8.10 2.33
N ALA A 305 13.81 -8.92 1.50
CA ALA A 305 15.26 -9.11 1.57
C ALA A 305 16.04 -7.82 1.24
N ALA A 306 15.54 -7.00 0.30
CA ALA A 306 16.14 -5.72 -0.04
C ALA A 306 16.02 -4.71 1.12
N GLU A 307 14.85 -4.64 1.77
CA GLU A 307 14.61 -3.79 2.95
C GLU A 307 15.49 -4.21 4.13
N GLU A 308 15.55 -5.51 4.44
CA GLU A 308 16.41 -6.07 5.49
C GLU A 308 17.89 -5.73 5.25
N LYS A 309 18.37 -5.91 4.02
CA LYS A 309 19.74 -5.54 3.64
C LYS A 309 20.00 -4.04 3.83
N ALA A 310 19.09 -3.18 3.37
CA ALA A 310 19.22 -1.74 3.52
C ALA A 310 19.21 -1.31 5.01
N GLN A 311 18.40 -1.96 5.85
CA GLN A 311 18.41 -1.71 7.29
C GLN A 311 19.72 -2.14 7.95
N LEU A 312 20.25 -3.31 7.60
CA LEU A 312 21.55 -3.77 8.10
C LEU A 312 22.69 -2.84 7.66
N GLU A 313 22.67 -2.35 6.42
CA GLU A 313 23.65 -1.36 5.93
C GLU A 313 23.53 -0.04 6.68
N LYS A 314 22.31 0.45 6.95
CA LYS A 314 22.08 1.65 7.78
C LYS A 314 22.59 1.47 9.21
N LEU A 315 22.31 0.32 9.84
CA LEU A 315 22.81 -0.01 11.17
C LEU A 315 24.34 -0.12 11.18
N ALA A 316 24.94 -0.72 10.16
CA ALA A 316 26.39 -0.81 10.02
C ALA A 316 27.04 0.55 9.77
N ALA A 317 26.42 1.42 8.97
CA ALA A 317 26.89 2.78 8.74
C ALA A 317 26.80 3.62 10.02
N SER A 318 25.70 3.51 10.77
CA SER A 318 25.53 4.17 12.08
C SER A 318 26.61 3.74 13.09
N LYS A 319 27.04 2.46 13.06
CA LYS A 319 28.14 1.97 13.90
C LYS A 319 29.53 2.41 13.45
N LYS A 320 29.69 2.84 12.18
CA LYS A 320 30.98 3.22 11.57
C LYS A 320 31.20 4.73 11.51
N SER A 321 30.16 5.54 11.65
CA SER A 321 30.34 6.98 11.86
C SER A 321 31.17 7.18 13.13
N PRO A 322 32.38 7.76 13.04
CA PRO A 322 33.15 8.07 14.24
C PRO A 322 32.30 9.02 15.06
N MET A 323 31.88 8.58 16.25
CA MET A 323 31.33 9.51 17.23
C MET A 323 32.35 10.64 17.37
N PRO A 324 31.94 11.91 17.26
CA PRO A 324 32.80 13.02 17.63
C PRO A 324 33.39 12.72 19.01
N PRO A 325 34.68 13.03 19.26
CA PRO A 325 35.23 12.90 20.61
C PRO A 325 34.26 13.62 21.57
N PRO A 326 33.80 12.96 22.64
CA PRO A 326 32.72 13.49 23.44
C PRO A 326 33.13 14.82 24.03
N GLY A 327 32.41 15.89 23.65
CA GLY A 327 32.44 17.14 24.40
C GLY A 327 31.84 16.90 25.77
N LYS A 328 32.31 17.61 26.80
CA LYS A 328 31.72 17.53 28.15
C LYS A 328 30.65 18.59 28.33
N VAL A 329 29.51 18.22 28.91
CA VAL A 329 28.40 19.12 29.22
C VAL A 329 28.00 18.97 30.68
N GLN A 330 27.89 20.11 31.35
CA GLN A 330 27.41 20.17 32.73
C GLN A 330 25.88 20.12 32.76
N ILE A 331 25.34 19.14 33.47
CA ILE A 331 23.91 18.99 33.72
C ILE A 331 23.63 19.42 35.16
N PRO A 332 22.77 20.44 35.39
CA PRO A 332 22.42 20.85 36.73
C PRO A 332 21.53 19.78 37.38
N VAL A 333 22.05 19.15 38.43
CA VAL A 333 21.29 18.21 39.27
C VAL A 333 20.88 18.95 40.55
N PRO A 334 19.58 19.02 40.89
CA PRO A 334 19.12 19.68 42.10
C PRO A 334 19.77 19.12 43.37
N THR A 335 20.04 20.00 44.34
CA THR A 335 20.59 19.58 45.64
C THR A 335 19.54 18.75 46.38
N GLY A 336 19.89 17.52 46.77
CA GLY A 336 18.95 16.58 47.41
C GLY A 336 18.28 15.59 46.46
N ALA A 337 18.61 15.61 45.16
CA ALA A 337 18.16 14.60 44.22
C ALA A 337 18.68 13.20 44.59
N GLY A 338 17.81 12.18 44.49
CA GLY A 338 18.16 10.78 44.65
C GLY A 338 18.73 10.23 43.35
N MET A 339 20.04 10.05 43.25
CA MET A 339 20.66 9.49 42.04
C MET A 339 20.30 8.02 41.87
N ILE A 340 19.80 7.67 40.69
CA ILE A 340 19.55 6.30 40.23
C ILE A 340 20.74 5.81 39.41
N GLU A 341 21.16 6.58 38.40
CA GLU A 341 22.27 6.23 37.51
C GLU A 341 23.17 7.45 37.25
N SER A 342 24.50 7.25 37.25
CA SER A 342 25.46 8.29 36.89
C SER A 342 26.61 7.69 36.10
N THR A 343 26.48 7.74 34.78
CA THR A 343 27.52 7.36 33.82
C THR A 343 27.88 8.56 32.93
N PRO A 344 29.00 8.52 32.21
CA PRO A 344 29.36 9.60 31.30
C PRO A 344 28.34 9.84 30.19
N LEU A 345 27.41 8.92 29.90
CA LEU A 345 26.38 9.09 28.86
C LEU A 345 24.96 9.17 29.41
N THR A 346 24.75 8.93 30.71
CA THR A 346 23.42 8.87 31.31
C THR A 346 23.44 9.39 32.74
N LEU A 347 22.54 10.32 33.04
CA LEU A 347 22.23 10.76 34.40
C LEU A 347 20.75 10.50 34.65
N GLU A 348 20.45 9.68 35.65
CA GLU A 348 19.08 9.37 36.07
C GLU A 348 18.94 9.64 37.56
N PHE A 349 17.92 10.39 37.95
CA PHE A 349 17.71 10.77 39.33
C PHE A 349 16.25 11.15 39.63
N THR A 350 15.90 11.09 40.90
CA THR A 350 14.59 11.51 41.41
C THR A 350 14.67 12.85 42.12
N VAL A 351 13.64 13.68 41.94
CA VAL A 351 13.40 14.91 42.72
C VAL A 351 12.08 14.80 43.49
N ALA A 352 11.76 15.75 44.37
CA ALA A 352 10.51 15.66 45.12
C ALA A 352 9.30 15.73 44.17
N SER A 353 8.18 15.14 44.61
CA SER A 353 6.91 15.16 43.87
C SER A 353 6.50 16.60 43.54
N GLY A 354 6.16 16.88 42.28
CA GLY A 354 5.83 18.23 41.79
C GLY A 354 7.03 19.10 41.39
N GLU A 355 8.27 18.63 41.56
CA GLU A 355 9.49 19.37 41.17
C GLU A 355 10.07 18.94 39.81
N GLY A 356 9.53 17.91 39.17
CA GLY A 356 10.09 17.32 37.95
C GLY A 356 10.14 18.33 36.79
N LYS A 357 9.05 19.10 36.60
CA LYS A 357 9.00 20.16 35.58
C LYS A 357 10.00 21.28 35.84
N THR A 358 10.18 21.67 37.10
CA THR A 358 11.13 22.73 37.49
C THR A 358 12.57 22.29 37.24
N ALA A 359 12.90 21.06 37.62
CA ALA A 359 14.22 20.47 37.37
C ALA A 359 14.50 20.29 35.87
N ALA A 360 13.52 19.82 35.08
CA ALA A 360 13.63 19.74 33.63
C ALA A 360 13.83 21.12 32.98
N ALA A 361 13.13 22.16 33.46
CA ALA A 361 13.30 23.53 32.98
C ALA A 361 14.71 24.08 33.28
N ALA A 362 15.29 23.76 34.44
CA ALA A 362 16.66 24.14 34.78
C ALA A 362 17.69 23.48 33.86
N ILE A 363 17.53 22.19 33.56
CA ILE A 363 18.40 21.47 32.62
C ILE A 363 18.26 22.04 31.21
N ARG A 364 17.01 22.24 30.75
CA ARG A 364 16.72 22.87 29.45
C ARG A 364 17.43 24.21 29.32
N LYS A 365 17.30 25.07 30.33
CA LYS A 365 17.96 26.38 30.35
C LYS A 365 19.48 26.26 30.29
N ALA A 366 20.08 25.38 31.09
CA ALA A 366 21.53 25.17 31.09
C ALA A 366 22.05 24.71 29.72
N LEU A 367 21.33 23.83 29.04
CA LEU A 367 21.67 23.36 27.70
C LEU A 367 21.54 24.48 26.65
N THR A 368 20.46 25.26 26.69
CA THR A 368 20.29 26.39 25.76
C THR A 368 21.32 27.50 25.97
N ASP A 369 21.69 27.79 27.22
CA ASP A 369 22.67 28.83 27.56
C ASP A 369 24.07 28.50 27.00
N VAL A 370 24.41 27.22 26.88
CA VAL A 370 25.68 26.76 26.28
C VAL A 370 25.56 26.39 24.79
N GLY A 371 24.48 26.86 24.14
CA GLY A 371 24.32 26.86 22.69
C GLY A 371 23.78 25.56 22.09
N TRP A 372 23.13 24.70 22.88
CA TRP A 372 22.37 23.57 22.32
C TRP A 372 21.04 24.06 21.73
N LYS A 373 20.69 23.54 20.55
CA LYS A 373 19.44 23.87 19.86
C LYS A 373 18.39 22.81 20.17
N GLU A 374 17.23 23.24 20.64
CA GLU A 374 16.08 22.37 20.87
C GLU A 374 15.43 21.99 19.53
N LYS A 375 15.10 20.70 19.33
CA LYS A 375 14.55 20.21 18.06
C LYS A 375 13.14 19.64 18.13
N VAL A 376 12.73 19.08 19.27
CA VAL A 376 11.41 18.48 19.47
C VAL A 376 11.03 18.61 20.95
N THR A 377 9.79 19.01 21.22
CA THR A 377 9.29 19.21 22.59
C THR A 377 7.87 18.66 22.71
N THR A 378 7.68 17.71 23.60
CA THR A 378 6.39 17.48 24.27
C THR A 378 6.65 17.74 25.75
N ALA A 379 6.03 18.77 26.31
CA ALA A 379 6.26 19.19 27.70
C ALA A 379 4.94 19.66 28.32
N ASP A 380 3.99 18.72 28.41
CA ASP A 380 2.66 18.98 28.95
C ASP A 380 2.44 18.21 30.25
N GLY A 381 2.07 18.94 31.30
CA GLY A 381 1.72 18.36 32.59
C GLY A 381 2.83 17.51 33.21
N ALA A 382 2.47 16.26 33.52
CA ALA A 382 3.25 15.30 34.30
C ALA A 382 4.37 14.60 33.53
N ILE A 383 4.46 14.73 32.21
CA ILE A 383 5.49 14.03 31.41
C ILE A 383 6.08 15.00 30.40
N GLY A 384 7.39 14.93 30.18
CA GLY A 384 8.00 15.63 29.07
C GLY A 384 9.23 14.96 28.50
N VAL A 385 9.40 15.14 27.20
CA VAL A 385 10.54 14.68 26.39
C VAL A 385 11.04 15.88 25.59
N ILE A 386 12.32 16.20 25.76
CA ILE A 386 12.98 17.34 25.12
C ILE A 386 14.28 16.88 24.48
N GLU A 387 14.42 17.16 23.19
CA GLU A 387 15.63 16.83 22.42
C GLU A 387 16.46 18.08 22.11
N PHE A 388 17.76 17.97 22.37
CA PHE A 388 18.76 19.01 22.11
C PHE A 388 19.80 18.51 21.11
N GLN A 389 20.26 19.40 20.22
CA GLN A 389 21.31 19.10 19.25
C GLN A 389 22.38 20.21 19.20
N LYS A 390 23.66 19.80 19.12
CA LYS A 390 24.80 20.68 18.88
C LYS A 390 25.81 19.96 17.99
N GLY A 391 25.89 20.36 16.72
CA GLY A 391 26.66 19.64 15.71
C GLY A 391 26.10 18.22 15.50
N GLU A 392 26.98 17.22 15.61
CA GLU A 392 26.62 15.80 15.52
C GLU A 392 26.22 15.17 16.86
N SER A 393 26.35 15.91 17.97
CA SER A 393 25.97 15.44 19.30
C SER A 393 24.51 15.77 19.61
N SER A 394 23.85 14.90 20.39
CA SER A 394 22.49 15.10 20.89
C SER A 394 22.35 14.78 22.38
N ILE A 395 21.39 15.43 23.04
CA ILE A 395 20.99 15.14 24.42
C ILE A 395 19.48 14.98 24.46
N SER A 396 18.98 13.90 25.07
CA SER A 396 17.56 13.72 25.38
C SER A 396 17.32 13.93 26.87
N LEU A 397 16.37 14.78 27.22
CA LEU A 397 15.89 15.01 28.58
C LEU A 397 14.46 14.49 28.69
N ASN A 398 14.25 13.52 29.57
CA ASN A 398 12.94 12.96 29.88
C ASN A 398 12.62 13.23 31.35
N TYR A 399 11.37 13.57 31.65
CA TYR A 399 10.88 13.61 33.02
C TYR A 399 9.48 13.02 33.15
N VAL A 400 9.22 12.38 34.29
CA VAL A 400 7.92 11.83 34.69
C VAL A 400 7.64 12.29 36.12
N ASP A 401 6.65 13.16 36.30
CA ASP A 401 6.22 13.76 37.55
C ASP A 401 4.72 13.56 37.75
N PRO A 402 4.32 12.39 38.29
CA PRO A 402 2.91 12.07 38.47
C PRO A 402 2.25 12.85 39.62
N GLY A 403 3.01 13.64 40.40
CA GLY A 403 2.48 14.54 41.43
C GLY A 403 2.11 13.90 42.77
N PHE A 404 2.31 12.58 42.94
CA PHE A 404 2.09 11.87 44.20
C PHE A 404 3.23 10.92 44.62
N ILE A 405 4.26 10.76 43.78
CA ILE A 405 5.52 10.07 44.08
C ILE A 405 6.69 10.92 43.57
N PRO A 406 7.94 10.69 44.03
CA PRO A 406 9.11 11.41 43.54
C PRO A 406 9.16 11.40 42.00
N ALA A 407 9.46 12.56 41.41
CA ALA A 407 9.53 12.69 39.98
C ALA A 407 10.86 12.14 39.45
N GLU A 408 10.82 11.36 38.38
CA GLU A 408 11.99 10.77 37.73
C GLU A 408 12.47 11.66 36.58
N ILE A 409 13.78 11.82 36.47
CA ILE A 409 14.44 12.61 35.42
C ILE A 409 15.58 11.79 34.84
N ALA A 410 15.58 11.65 33.52
CA ALA A 410 16.63 10.95 32.77
C ALA A 410 17.21 11.87 31.70
N VAL A 411 18.53 12.04 31.71
CA VAL A 411 19.30 12.77 30.71
C VAL A 411 20.25 11.80 30.03
N ARG A 412 20.18 11.68 28.70
CA ARG A 412 21.05 10.79 27.92
C ARG A 412 21.78 11.56 26.83
N GLY A 413 23.09 11.34 26.73
CA GLY A 413 23.97 11.98 25.75
C GLY A 413 24.35 11.01 24.64
N THR A 414 24.34 11.50 23.39
CA THR A 414 24.92 10.82 22.22
C THR A 414 26.04 11.69 21.66
N GLY A 415 27.27 11.17 21.63
CA GLY A 415 28.44 11.94 21.20
C GLY A 415 28.83 13.09 22.14
N VAL A 416 28.44 13.01 23.42
CA VAL A 416 28.70 14.02 24.47
C VAL A 416 28.74 13.32 25.83
N GLU A 417 29.69 13.73 26.69
CA GLU A 417 29.76 13.29 28.08
C GLU A 417 28.93 14.21 28.99
N LEU A 418 28.17 13.62 29.90
CA LEU A 418 27.35 14.29 30.90
C LEU A 418 28.12 14.34 32.22
N GLU A 419 28.36 15.56 32.71
CA GLU A 419 28.93 15.78 34.03
C GLU A 419 27.89 16.42 34.93
N LYS A 420 27.74 15.89 36.15
CA LYS A 420 26.86 16.50 37.15
C LYS A 420 27.44 17.83 37.62
N SER A 421 26.61 18.87 37.64
CA SER A 421 26.91 20.13 38.31
C SER A 421 25.90 20.38 39.43
N ALA A 422 26.35 20.99 40.53
CA ALA A 422 25.46 21.37 41.61
C ALA A 422 24.48 22.44 41.11
N GLY A 423 23.18 22.15 41.11
CA GLY A 423 22.16 23.15 40.80
C GLY A 423 22.24 24.32 41.78
N LYS A 424 22.28 25.55 41.26
CA LYS A 424 22.11 26.76 42.10
C LYS A 424 20.66 26.79 42.61
N LYS A 425 20.50 27.09 43.90
CA LYS A 425 19.20 27.29 44.56
C LYS A 425 18.37 28.37 43.86
#